data_AF-A0A0A2IFR0-F1
#
_entry.id   AF-A0A0A2IFR0-F1
#
_cell.length_a   1.000
_cell.length_b   1.000
_cell.length_c   1.000
_cell.angle_alpha   90.00
_cell.angle_beta   90.00
_cell.angle_gamma   90.00
#
_symmetry.space_group_name_H-M   'P 1'
#
loop_
_entity.id
_entity.type
_entity.pdbx_description
1 polymer ?
#
loop_
_entity_poly.entity_id
_entity_poly.type
_entity_poly.pdbx_seq_one_letter_code
_entity_poly.pdbx_strand_id
1 'polypeptide(L)'
;MIRPHSEGFCYEEYDFEVMKRTLNSLKSYGADGFVFGILNRSPEMTCARNMSWVDVSRNKQLVQLADGRPCTFHRAFDVIPESDWENALADIMECGFASILTNGGASGTKAVECVDKLRALVRYKTQLEEESKLRNNKVPEIIVGGGVRASNIGLLHHITGATAFHSAALLATEEITSATEVFKMKDEIMRG
;
A
#
# COMPACT_ATOMS: atom_id res chain seq x y z
N MET A 1 -6.93 -10.32 -0.40
CA MET A 1 -7.00 -9.34 0.72
C MET A 1 -7.10 -10.11 2.02
N ILE A 2 -6.28 -9.79 3.01
CA ILE A 2 -6.29 -10.38 4.35
C ILE A 2 -6.58 -9.24 5.34
N ARG A 3 -7.84 -9.10 5.73
CA ARG A 3 -8.30 -8.04 6.65
C ARG A 3 -9.50 -8.57 7.45
N PRO A 4 -9.36 -8.82 8.76
CA PRO A 4 -10.36 -9.54 9.54
C PRO A 4 -11.62 -8.71 9.81
N HIS A 5 -11.50 -7.38 9.91
CA HIS A 5 -12.62 -6.45 10.07
C HIS A 5 -12.27 -5.03 9.57
N SER A 6 -13.26 -4.13 9.52
CA SER A 6 -13.10 -2.76 9.03
C SER A 6 -12.83 -1.70 10.10
N GLU A 7 -12.82 -2.08 11.38
CA GLU A 7 -12.76 -1.16 12.54
C GLU A 7 -11.39 -0.48 12.74
N GLY A 8 -10.33 -0.96 12.07
CA GLY A 8 -9.01 -0.37 12.15
C GLY A 8 -7.93 -1.25 11.54
N PHE A 9 -6.69 -0.96 11.90
CA PHE A 9 -5.49 -1.70 11.49
C PHE A 9 -4.64 -2.19 12.68
N CYS A 10 -5.09 -1.92 13.90
CA CYS A 10 -4.53 -2.47 15.13
C CYS A 10 -5.36 -3.69 15.48
N TYR A 11 -4.74 -4.87 15.46
CA TYR A 11 -5.43 -6.14 15.59
C TYR A 11 -5.11 -6.81 16.93
N GLU A 12 -6.12 -7.40 17.56
CA GLU A 12 -5.93 -8.24 18.73
C GLU A 12 -5.36 -9.60 18.31
N GLU A 13 -4.95 -10.43 19.27
CA GLU A 13 -4.34 -11.73 18.94
C GLU A 13 -5.29 -12.66 18.18
N TYR A 14 -6.59 -12.63 18.51
CA TYR A 14 -7.60 -13.39 17.81
C TYR A 14 -7.69 -13.00 16.32
N ASP A 15 -7.68 -11.69 16.02
CA ASP A 15 -7.72 -11.18 14.65
C ASP A 15 -6.49 -11.63 13.87
N PHE A 16 -5.32 -11.62 14.51
CA PHE A 16 -4.08 -12.08 13.90
C PHE A 16 -4.11 -13.58 13.54
N GLU A 17 -4.70 -14.42 14.40
CA GLU A 17 -4.94 -15.83 14.08
C GLU A 17 -5.90 -16.02 12.90
N VAL A 18 -6.95 -15.21 12.82
CA VAL A 18 -7.88 -15.20 11.67
C VAL A 18 -7.15 -14.82 10.39
N MET A 19 -6.26 -13.82 10.43
CA MET A 19 -5.44 -13.42 9.29
C MET A 19 -4.55 -14.56 8.79
N LYS A 20 -3.85 -15.26 9.70
CA LYS A 20 -2.99 -16.42 9.35
C LYS A 20 -3.78 -17.55 8.70
N ARG A 21 -4.95 -17.90 9.25
CA ARG A 21 -5.84 -18.94 8.69
C ARG A 21 -6.35 -18.55 7.30
N THR A 22 -6.78 -17.31 7.13
CA THR A 22 -7.26 -16.78 5.86
C THR A 22 -6.17 -16.82 4.79
N LEU A 23 -4.95 -16.41 5.14
CA LEU A 23 -3.80 -16.43 4.24
C LEU A 23 -3.49 -17.86 3.79
N ASN A 24 -3.39 -18.82 4.72
CA ASN A 24 -3.14 -20.22 4.37
C ASN A 24 -4.23 -20.82 3.47
N SER A 25 -5.50 -20.51 3.74
CA SER A 25 -6.63 -20.95 2.92
C SER A 25 -6.53 -20.40 1.49
N LEU A 26 -6.35 -19.09 1.34
CA LEU A 26 -6.20 -18.47 0.01
C LEU A 26 -4.93 -18.95 -0.72
N LYS A 27 -3.86 -19.22 0.03
CA LYS A 27 -2.63 -19.81 -0.52
C LYS A 27 -2.89 -21.20 -1.09
N SER A 28 -3.65 -22.06 -0.40
CA SER A 28 -3.99 -23.39 -0.91
C SER A 28 -4.95 -23.35 -2.09
N TYR A 29 -5.73 -22.27 -2.25
CA TYR A 29 -6.54 -22.01 -3.44
C TYR A 29 -5.76 -21.36 -4.59
N GLY A 30 -4.45 -21.15 -4.45
CA GLY A 30 -3.60 -20.69 -5.54
C GLY A 30 -3.53 -19.17 -5.72
N ALA A 31 -3.82 -18.37 -4.69
CA ALA A 31 -3.63 -16.93 -4.76
C ALA A 31 -2.17 -16.56 -5.14
N ASP A 32 -2.02 -15.60 -6.07
CA ASP A 32 -0.71 -15.15 -6.56
C ASP A 32 -0.01 -14.16 -5.61
N GLY A 33 -0.75 -13.56 -4.68
CA GLY A 33 -0.23 -12.54 -3.77
C GLY A 33 -1.24 -12.17 -2.69
N PHE A 34 -0.77 -11.42 -1.69
CA PHE A 34 -1.56 -11.04 -0.53
C PHE A 34 -1.50 -9.54 -0.27
N VAL A 35 -2.54 -9.02 0.37
CA VAL A 35 -2.67 -7.59 0.69
C VAL A 35 -3.12 -7.49 2.13
N PHE A 36 -2.34 -6.82 2.98
CA PHE A 36 -2.60 -6.64 4.41
C PHE A 36 -1.74 -5.50 4.96
N GLY A 37 -1.91 -5.14 6.22
CA GLY A 37 -1.01 -4.21 6.91
C GLY A 37 -1.46 -4.03 8.35
N ILE A 38 -0.56 -4.30 9.29
CA ILE A 38 -0.85 -4.22 10.72
C ILE A 38 -0.09 -3.04 11.32
N LEU A 39 -0.78 -2.23 12.12
CA LEU A 39 -0.19 -1.13 12.87
C LEU A 39 -0.15 -1.45 14.37
N ASN A 40 0.81 -0.86 15.06
CA ASN A 40 0.87 -0.90 16.52
C ASN A 40 -0.22 -0.01 17.12
N ARG A 41 -0.82 -0.46 18.23
CA ARG A 41 -1.75 0.36 19.00
C ARG A 41 -0.97 1.46 19.72
N SER A 42 -1.07 2.71 19.26
CA SER A 42 -0.67 3.86 20.08
C SER A 42 -1.81 4.28 21.01
N PRO A 43 -1.57 4.50 22.32
CA PRO A 43 -2.54 5.07 23.25
C PRO A 43 -3.06 6.46 22.86
N GLU A 44 -2.37 7.18 21.98
CA GLU A 44 -2.64 8.60 21.67
C GLU A 44 -2.76 8.87 20.16
N MET A 45 -2.67 7.85 19.29
CA MET A 45 -2.33 8.03 17.86
C MET A 45 -1.12 8.97 17.64
N THR A 46 -0.27 9.11 18.65
CA THR A 46 1.09 9.58 18.55
C THR A 46 1.92 8.43 19.06
N CYS A 47 2.77 7.84 18.23
CA CYS A 47 3.74 6.89 18.75
C CYS A 47 4.44 7.53 19.96
N ALA A 48 4.37 6.87 21.12
CA ALA A 48 5.30 7.19 22.21
C ALA A 48 6.69 7.25 21.55
N ARG A 49 7.50 8.26 21.87
CA ARG A 49 8.64 8.77 21.06
C ARG A 49 9.65 7.74 20.50
N ASN A 50 9.52 6.45 20.83
CA ASN A 50 10.33 5.31 20.40
C ASN A 50 9.53 4.08 19.88
N MET A 51 8.24 4.18 19.57
CA MET A 51 7.45 3.05 19.04
C MET A 51 7.18 3.23 17.53
N SER A 52 7.45 2.20 16.72
CA SER A 52 7.07 2.24 15.30
C SER A 52 5.54 2.24 15.14
N TRP A 53 5.05 2.90 14.09
CA TRP A 53 3.67 2.77 13.65
C TRP A 53 3.35 1.36 13.11
N VAL A 54 4.32 0.71 12.47
CA VAL A 54 4.16 -0.58 11.81
C VAL A 54 4.44 -1.70 12.81
N ASP A 55 3.54 -2.69 12.91
CA ASP A 55 3.80 -3.90 13.68
C ASP A 55 4.75 -4.82 12.89
N VAL A 56 6.05 -4.57 12.99
CA VAL A 56 7.07 -5.30 12.23
C VAL A 56 6.99 -6.80 12.49
N SER A 57 6.79 -7.21 13.75
CA SER A 57 6.75 -8.63 14.12
C SER A 57 5.63 -9.38 13.42
N ARG A 58 4.40 -8.89 13.51
CA ARG A 58 3.24 -9.58 12.93
C ARG A 58 3.21 -9.48 11.41
N ASN A 59 3.59 -8.33 10.84
CA ASN A 59 3.67 -8.21 9.38
C ASN A 59 4.73 -9.16 8.79
N LYS A 60 5.92 -9.25 9.40
CA LYS A 60 7.01 -10.14 8.95
C LYS A 60 6.59 -11.61 9.00
N GLN A 61 5.86 -12.03 10.05
CA GLN A 61 5.29 -13.38 10.12
C GLN A 61 4.33 -13.68 8.97
N LEU A 62 3.45 -12.72 8.60
CA LEU A 62 2.53 -12.91 7.49
C LEU A 62 3.23 -12.93 6.13
N VAL A 63 4.25 -12.09 5.92
CA VAL A 63 5.08 -12.12 4.71
C VAL A 63 5.82 -13.45 4.58
N GLN A 64 6.37 -13.99 5.68
CA GLN A 64 6.97 -15.32 5.68
C GLN A 64 5.93 -16.41 5.37
N LEU A 65 4.73 -16.31 5.93
CA LEU A 65 3.65 -17.26 5.68
C LEU A 65 3.16 -17.25 4.22
N ALA A 66 3.33 -16.12 3.51
CA ALA A 66 3.03 -15.99 2.09
C ALA A 66 3.94 -16.83 1.18
N ASP A 67 5.07 -17.33 1.71
CA ASP A 67 5.93 -18.33 1.07
C ASP A 67 6.38 -17.90 -0.33
N GLY A 68 7.04 -16.74 -0.40
CA GLY A 68 7.59 -16.15 -1.63
C GLY A 68 6.58 -15.42 -2.52
N ARG A 69 5.27 -15.50 -2.24
CA ARG A 69 4.26 -14.72 -2.96
C ARG A 69 4.34 -13.24 -2.58
N PRO A 70 4.25 -12.30 -3.54
CA PRO A 70 4.32 -10.88 -3.26
C PRO A 70 3.21 -10.42 -2.29
N CYS A 71 3.60 -9.59 -1.33
CA CYS A 71 2.71 -8.96 -0.36
C CYS A 71 2.67 -7.44 -0.58
N THR A 72 1.48 -6.85 -0.48
CA THR A 72 1.27 -5.39 -0.55
C THR A 72 0.82 -4.86 0.81
N PHE A 73 1.56 -3.88 1.36
CA PHE A 73 1.12 -3.13 2.54
C PHE A 73 0.00 -2.18 2.12
N HIS A 74 -1.21 -2.41 2.61
CA HIS A 74 -2.38 -1.68 2.12
C HIS A 74 -2.50 -0.26 2.71
N ARG A 75 -3.69 0.35 2.55
CA ARG A 75 -4.03 1.70 2.99
C ARG A 75 -3.95 1.98 4.50
N ALA A 76 -3.51 1.03 5.32
CA ALA A 76 -2.99 1.32 6.67
C ALA A 76 -1.83 2.33 6.62
N PHE A 77 -1.10 2.42 5.51
CA PHE A 77 -0.08 3.44 5.33
C PHE A 77 -0.67 4.86 5.40
N ASP A 78 -1.91 5.05 4.93
CA ASP A 78 -2.53 6.38 4.84
C ASP A 78 -2.81 7.00 6.22
N VAL A 79 -2.86 6.20 7.29
CA VAL A 79 -3.09 6.71 8.66
C VAL A 79 -1.78 7.05 9.39
N ILE A 80 -0.63 6.72 8.81
CA ILE A 80 0.68 7.06 9.37
C ILE A 80 0.96 8.54 9.06
N PRO A 81 1.35 9.35 10.07
CA PRO A 81 1.75 10.74 9.84
C PRO A 81 2.91 10.83 8.85
N GLU A 82 2.87 11.83 7.99
CA GLU A 82 3.90 12.06 6.97
C GLU A 82 5.31 12.18 7.56
N SER A 83 5.43 12.75 8.77
CA SER A 83 6.70 12.85 9.51
C SER A 83 7.33 11.51 9.87
N ASP A 84 6.56 10.42 9.84
CA ASP A 84 7.01 9.07 10.17
C ASP A 84 7.12 8.16 8.93
N TRP A 85 6.86 8.67 7.72
CA TRP A 85 6.86 7.85 6.51
C TRP A 85 8.21 7.20 6.19
N GLU A 86 9.32 7.87 6.48
CA GLU A 86 10.66 7.30 6.28
C GLU A 86 10.86 6.07 7.17
N ASN A 87 10.51 6.17 8.46
CA ASN A 87 10.57 5.05 9.41
C ASN A 87 9.62 3.93 8.99
N ALA A 88 8.37 4.27 8.63
CA ALA A 88 7.39 3.28 8.19
C ALA A 88 7.82 2.56 6.91
N LEU A 89 8.43 3.26 5.95
CA LEU A 89 8.95 2.66 4.73
C LEU A 89 10.11 1.70 5.03
N ALA A 90 11.01 2.08 5.94
CA ALA A 90 12.09 1.19 6.40
C ALA A 90 11.55 -0.08 7.06
N ASP A 91 10.56 0.05 7.95
CA ASP A 91 9.91 -1.08 8.62
C ASP A 91 9.17 -2.01 7.64
N ILE A 92 8.43 -1.43 6.68
CA ILE A 92 7.72 -2.18 5.63
C ILE A 92 8.72 -2.91 4.72
N MET A 93 9.83 -2.26 4.37
CA MET A 93 10.92 -2.89 3.63
C MET A 93 11.56 -4.03 4.43
N GLU A 94 11.78 -3.88 5.74
CA GLU A 94 12.31 -4.92 6.61
C GLU A 94 11.37 -6.13 6.74
N CYS A 95 10.05 -5.89 6.72
CA CYS A 95 9.05 -6.95 6.70
C CYS A 95 9.09 -7.76 5.39
N GLY A 96 9.63 -7.20 4.30
CA GLY A 96 9.73 -7.86 2.99
C GLY A 96 8.51 -7.65 2.10
N PHE A 97 7.75 -6.57 2.27
CA PHE A 97 6.66 -6.25 1.34
C PHE A 97 7.20 -5.90 -0.06
N ALA A 98 6.46 -6.31 -1.09
CA ALA A 98 6.78 -6.01 -2.47
C ALA A 98 6.24 -4.64 -2.92
N SER A 99 5.18 -4.15 -2.28
CA SER A 99 4.57 -2.86 -2.61
C SER A 99 3.77 -2.24 -1.46
N ILE A 100 3.45 -0.96 -1.59
CA ILE A 100 2.61 -0.17 -0.68
C ILE A 100 1.47 0.45 -1.49
N LEU A 101 0.23 0.29 -1.04
CA LEU A 101 -0.95 0.94 -1.61
C LEU A 101 -1.33 2.15 -0.75
N THR A 102 -1.30 3.34 -1.33
CA THR A 102 -1.57 4.60 -0.62
C THR A 102 -2.34 5.60 -1.48
N ASN A 103 -3.14 6.46 -0.83
CA ASN A 103 -3.72 7.65 -1.46
C ASN A 103 -2.92 8.94 -1.19
N GLY A 104 -1.77 8.85 -0.51
CA GLY A 104 -0.96 10.00 -0.11
C GLY A 104 -1.25 10.52 1.29
N GLY A 105 -1.89 9.72 2.14
CA GLY A 105 -2.02 9.99 3.58
C GLY A 105 -3.30 10.71 4.01
N ALA A 106 -3.38 10.99 5.30
CA ALA A 106 -4.56 11.54 5.98
C ALA A 106 -5.00 12.95 5.53
N SER A 107 -4.22 13.64 4.70
CA SER A 107 -4.55 14.98 4.20
C SER A 107 -5.64 15.00 3.12
N GLY A 108 -6.03 13.84 2.60
CA GLY A 108 -7.07 13.73 1.59
C GLY A 108 -7.68 12.34 1.51
N THR A 109 -8.79 12.24 0.79
CA THR A 109 -9.48 10.96 0.54
C THR A 109 -9.12 10.39 -0.84
N LYS A 110 -8.62 11.24 -1.76
CA LYS A 110 -8.26 10.87 -3.14
C LYS A 110 -6.81 11.19 -3.45
N ALA A 111 -6.18 10.40 -4.32
CA ALA A 111 -4.79 10.61 -4.75
C ALA A 111 -4.53 12.01 -5.32
N VAL A 112 -5.49 12.56 -6.07
CA VAL A 112 -5.36 13.90 -6.68
C VAL A 112 -5.26 15.02 -5.65
N GLU A 113 -5.81 14.82 -4.45
CA GLU A 113 -5.74 15.79 -3.34
C GLU A 113 -4.39 15.75 -2.63
N CYS A 114 -3.63 14.65 -2.79
CA CYS A 114 -2.37 14.39 -2.10
C CYS A 114 -1.17 14.29 -3.06
N VAL A 115 -1.28 14.86 -4.28
CA VAL A 115 -0.32 14.63 -5.37
C VAL A 115 1.12 15.04 -5.01
N ASP A 116 1.30 16.12 -4.26
CA ASP A 116 2.63 16.59 -3.82
C ASP A 116 3.30 15.61 -2.86
N LYS A 117 2.53 15.03 -1.93
CA LYS A 117 3.00 14.04 -0.97
C LYS A 117 3.35 12.73 -1.66
N LEU A 118 2.49 12.30 -2.60
CA LEU A 118 2.76 11.14 -3.44
C LEU A 118 4.04 11.32 -4.26
N ARG A 119 4.24 12.50 -4.87
CA ARG A 119 5.48 12.83 -5.58
C ARG A 119 6.71 12.76 -4.68
N ALA A 120 6.63 13.32 -3.47
CA ALA A 120 7.73 13.24 -2.50
C ALA A 120 8.05 11.79 -2.12
N LEU A 121 7.02 10.97 -1.85
CA LEU A 121 7.17 9.56 -1.50
C LEU A 121 7.77 8.73 -2.64
N VAL A 122 7.30 8.90 -3.88
CA VAL A 122 7.83 8.19 -5.06
C VAL A 122 9.29 8.58 -5.32
N ARG A 123 9.64 9.87 -5.16
CA ARG A 123 11.03 10.33 -5.26
C ARG A 123 11.92 9.70 -4.20
N TYR A 124 11.48 9.69 -2.95
CA TYR A 124 12.22 9.07 -1.85
C TYR A 124 12.43 7.57 -2.08
N LYS A 125 11.38 6.85 -2.52
CA LYS A 125 11.48 5.45 -2.93
C LYS A 125 12.53 5.25 -4.03
N THR A 126 12.55 6.12 -5.04
CA THR A 126 13.53 6.04 -6.14
C THR A 126 14.97 6.24 -5.65
N GLN A 127 15.19 7.18 -4.73
CA GLN A 127 16.50 7.39 -4.09
C GLN A 127 16.95 6.15 -3.31
N LEU A 128 16.05 5.55 -2.53
CA LEU A 128 16.34 4.30 -1.80
C LEU A 128 16.68 3.14 -2.74
N GLU A 129 16.06 3.06 -3.91
CA GLU A 129 16.38 2.03 -4.91
C GLU A 129 17.79 2.19 -5.46
N GLU A 130 18.22 3.41 -5.72
CA GLU A 130 19.59 3.71 -6.15
C GLU A 130 20.62 3.29 -5.09
N GLU A 131 20.35 3.58 -3.83
CA GLU A 131 21.20 3.18 -2.70
C GLU A 131 21.18 1.66 -2.44
N SER A 132 20.04 1.00 -2.68
CA SER A 132 19.83 -0.42 -2.38
C SER A 132 20.35 -1.37 -3.45
N LYS A 133 20.70 -0.87 -4.66
CA LYS A 133 21.39 -1.64 -5.72
C LYS A 133 22.66 -2.35 -5.22
N LEU A 134 23.28 -1.83 -4.16
CA LEU A 134 24.47 -2.41 -3.52
C LEU A 134 24.18 -3.54 -2.51
N ARG A 135 22.94 -3.65 -2.01
CA ARG A 135 22.57 -4.56 -0.90
C ARG A 135 21.59 -5.66 -1.28
N ASN A 136 21.16 -5.73 -2.55
CA ASN A 136 20.15 -6.67 -3.04
C ASN A 136 18.82 -6.64 -2.26
N ASN A 137 18.54 -5.53 -1.57
CA ASN A 137 17.25 -5.29 -0.93
C ASN A 137 16.30 -4.64 -1.93
N LYS A 138 15.10 -5.22 -2.07
CA LYS A 138 14.06 -4.67 -2.93
C LYS A 138 13.27 -3.61 -2.17
N VAL A 139 13.26 -2.40 -2.67
CA VAL A 139 12.41 -1.33 -2.13
C VAL A 139 10.96 -1.59 -2.60
N PRO A 140 9.95 -1.47 -1.73
CA PRO A 140 8.55 -1.68 -2.12
C PRO A 140 8.12 -0.70 -3.23
N GLU A 141 7.39 -1.19 -4.23
CA GLU A 141 6.76 -0.33 -5.25
C GLU A 141 5.64 0.52 -4.63
N ILE A 142 5.50 1.78 -5.04
CA ILE A 142 4.41 2.64 -4.58
C ILE A 142 3.24 2.53 -5.56
N ILE A 143 2.14 1.94 -5.10
CA ILE A 143 0.89 1.82 -5.85
C ILE A 143 -0.02 2.99 -5.45
N VAL A 144 -0.21 3.93 -6.37
CA VAL A 144 -1.10 5.08 -6.15
C VAL A 144 -2.55 4.64 -6.29
N GLY A 145 -3.33 4.81 -5.22
CA GLY A 145 -4.75 4.45 -5.16
C GLY A 145 -5.62 5.56 -4.58
N GLY A 146 -6.94 5.33 -4.54
CA GLY A 146 -7.90 6.32 -4.02
C GLY A 146 -8.42 7.26 -5.10
N GLY A 147 -9.52 6.89 -5.75
CA GLY A 147 -10.17 7.74 -6.74
C GLY A 147 -9.46 7.85 -8.10
N VAL A 148 -8.49 6.98 -8.39
CA VAL A 148 -7.81 6.94 -9.69
C VAL A 148 -8.81 6.55 -10.80
N ARG A 149 -8.84 7.32 -11.88
CA ARG A 149 -9.75 7.19 -13.04
C ARG A 149 -9.04 7.64 -14.31
N ALA A 150 -9.61 7.35 -15.47
CA ALA A 150 -9.08 7.80 -16.76
C ALA A 150 -8.91 9.33 -16.79
N SER A 151 -9.82 10.08 -16.17
CA SER A 151 -9.76 11.54 -16.10
C SER A 151 -8.60 12.12 -15.31
N ASN A 152 -7.90 11.34 -14.48
CA ASN A 152 -6.83 11.85 -13.62
C ASN A 152 -5.54 11.01 -13.61
N ILE A 153 -5.52 9.80 -14.17
CA ILE A 153 -4.36 8.92 -14.10
C ILE A 153 -3.15 9.49 -14.86
N GLY A 154 -3.36 10.14 -16.01
CA GLY A 154 -2.28 10.80 -16.75
C GLY A 154 -1.63 11.95 -15.95
N LEU A 155 -2.45 12.77 -15.27
CA LEU A 155 -1.97 13.81 -14.37
C LEU A 155 -1.17 13.23 -13.20
N LEU A 156 -1.72 12.19 -12.54
CA LEU A 156 -1.04 11.52 -11.43
C LEU A 156 0.28 10.92 -11.86
N HIS A 157 0.31 10.23 -13.01
CA HIS A 157 1.53 9.68 -13.59
C HIS A 157 2.58 10.77 -13.85
N HIS A 158 2.19 11.83 -14.54
CA HIS A 158 3.09 12.92 -14.91
C HIS A 158 3.69 13.64 -13.68
N ILE A 159 2.87 13.96 -12.66
CA ILE A 159 3.35 14.71 -11.50
C ILE A 159 4.13 13.82 -10.53
N THR A 160 3.62 12.62 -10.24
CA THR A 160 4.20 11.76 -9.19
C THR A 160 5.37 10.92 -9.71
N GLY A 161 5.39 10.59 -11.00
CA GLY A 161 6.32 9.61 -11.57
C GLY A 161 5.99 8.16 -11.20
N ALA A 162 4.86 7.89 -10.53
CA ALA A 162 4.46 6.54 -10.16
C ALA A 162 4.19 5.68 -11.40
N THR A 163 4.57 4.41 -11.33
CA THR A 163 4.39 3.44 -12.44
C THR A 163 3.29 2.41 -12.16
N ALA A 164 2.80 2.35 -10.92
CA ALA A 164 1.75 1.45 -10.49
C ALA A 164 0.55 2.22 -9.93
N PHE A 165 -0.64 1.83 -10.38
CA PHE A 165 -1.91 2.48 -9.99
C PHE A 165 -2.96 1.44 -9.61
N HIS A 166 -3.82 1.79 -8.66
CA HIS A 166 -4.96 0.97 -8.24
C HIS A 166 -6.27 1.74 -8.43
N SER A 167 -7.21 1.12 -9.15
CA SER A 167 -8.54 1.66 -9.40
C SER A 167 -9.61 0.58 -9.30
N ALA A 168 -10.76 0.93 -8.73
CA ALA A 168 -11.98 0.12 -8.83
C ALA A 168 -12.61 0.19 -10.23
N ALA A 169 -12.24 1.20 -11.04
CA ALA A 169 -12.75 1.45 -12.39
C ALA A 169 -14.30 1.44 -12.48
N LEU A 170 -14.95 1.89 -11.42
CA LEU A 170 -16.40 2.09 -11.37
C LEU A 170 -16.76 3.46 -11.93
N LEU A 171 -17.74 3.48 -12.83
CA LEU A 171 -18.44 4.70 -13.23
C LEU A 171 -19.41 5.12 -12.12
N ALA A 172 -19.70 6.42 -12.01
CA ALA A 172 -20.40 6.99 -10.84
C ALA A 172 -21.78 6.36 -10.56
N THR A 173 -22.38 5.70 -11.53
CA THR A 173 -23.73 5.11 -11.48
C THR A 173 -23.72 3.58 -11.55
N GLU A 174 -22.55 2.95 -11.54
CA GLU A 174 -22.41 1.51 -11.80
C GLU A 174 -21.75 0.78 -10.63
N GLU A 175 -22.30 -0.39 -10.29
CA GLU A 175 -21.74 -1.31 -9.29
C GLU A 175 -20.72 -2.28 -9.89
N ILE A 176 -20.56 -2.26 -11.22
CA ILE A 176 -19.70 -3.17 -11.98
C ILE A 176 -18.54 -2.38 -12.58
N THR A 177 -17.36 -3.00 -12.59
CA THR A 177 -16.17 -2.44 -13.23
C THR A 177 -16.39 -2.22 -14.73
N SER A 178 -16.08 -1.02 -15.21
CA SER A 178 -16.17 -0.67 -16.62
C SER A 178 -14.89 -1.05 -17.38
N ALA A 179 -15.00 -2.00 -18.32
CA ALA A 179 -13.88 -2.36 -19.20
C ALA A 179 -13.40 -1.15 -20.02
N THR A 180 -14.32 -0.30 -20.48
CA THR A 180 -14.00 0.93 -21.21
C THR A 180 -13.15 1.89 -20.36
N GLU A 181 -13.48 2.04 -19.07
CA GLU A 181 -12.69 2.86 -18.15
C GLU A 181 -11.27 2.31 -17.98
N VAL A 182 -11.12 0.98 -17.87
CA VAL A 182 -9.81 0.33 -17.79
C VAL A 182 -8.98 0.59 -19.05
N PHE A 183 -9.57 0.47 -20.24
CA PHE A 183 -8.86 0.76 -21.50
C PHE A 183 -8.43 2.21 -21.60
N LYS A 184 -9.31 3.16 -21.26
CA LYS A 184 -8.96 4.58 -21.24
C LYS A 184 -7.82 4.88 -20.28
N MET A 185 -7.84 4.32 -19.06
CA MET A 185 -6.73 4.50 -18.11
C MET A 185 -5.39 4.00 -18.66
N LYS A 186 -5.38 2.86 -19.35
CA LYS A 186 -4.16 2.33 -19.97
C LYS A 186 -3.63 3.25 -21.08
N ASP A 187 -4.52 3.77 -21.92
CA ASP A 187 -4.19 4.68 -23.00
C ASP A 187 -3.59 6.01 -22.46
N GLU A 188 -4.17 6.57 -21.40
CA GLU A 188 -3.65 7.78 -20.75
C GLU A 188 -2.23 7.62 -20.19
N ILE A 189 -1.88 6.43 -19.66
CA ILE A 189 -0.50 6.16 -19.22
C ILE A 189 0.43 5.97 -20.42
N MET A 190 -0.01 5.31 -21.49
CA MET A 190 0.84 5.04 -22.67
C MET A 190 1.15 6.27 -23.53
N ARG A 191 0.37 7.35 -23.39
CA ARG A 191 0.54 8.61 -24.13
C ARG A 191 1.50 9.61 -23.46
N GLY A 192 1.77 9.44 -22.16
CA GLY A 192 2.66 10.31 -21.38
C GLY A 192 4.10 9.84 -21.41
#